data_AF-A0A937QDR2-F1
#
_entry.id   AF-A0A937QDR2-F1
#
_cell.length_a   1.000
_cell.length_b   1.000
_cell.length_c   1.000
_cell.angle_alpha   90.00
_cell.angle_beta   90.00
_cell.angle_gamma   90.00
#
_symmetry.space_group_name_H-M   'P 1'
#
loop_
_entity.id
_entity.type
_entity.pdbx_description
1 polymer ?
#
loop_
_entity_poly.entity_id
_entity_poly.type
_entity_poly.pdbx_seq_one_letter_code
_entity_poly.pdbx_strand_id
1 'polypeptide(L)'
;MAEPGGICISGTVYEHIKNKLTLWNEYMGEHAVKNIVEPIRVYRIGMGPGTAASKERKATVSGIRGWKRAALALVVVLILGAAGVLFWRFYLRPPLPEDVASVAKMAFPLPDKPSIAVLPFVNMSGDAEQEYFADGMTEDLITDLSKISDLFVIARSSTFTYKGKPVKIQQVGEELGVRYVLEGSIRKADNKIRINAQLIEATTGHHLWAERYDGELKDVFSLQDRIIKMIVAALAIKLTLGEQQAVARKKTDNIAAYDAFLQGREYIFRLTPEDLARAIPYFEKAIQLDPEYWQAYAALAQTYSDGSWMGLLKSLGMSWIEARAKALQYLQMAMKNPTSLAHQVASSMFLFKRQYEDAIAEAERAIAVDPNDPGAHLMMADALIMADRPAEALGFLKKARRLDPNLPGVYLFVEGMARFCLGQLEETVTLIERALTYNPEVRPLAAPLIAAYAHLGRKQEARTVLQNFLKNWPFSPIPANLRNLMYGFPIKNPKVADRLASGLVMAGMPGGTSGYLKISDQNRLTGNEIKMLLFGRTMIGFEPFTEEQFWVDRTKDGKATLRSLLGSDTGKSWVEGDILTDQWDLFMEGVKLSGYVFRNPDGTPKKKDEYLRLDDFGFISFSPVDSAQQ
;
A
#
# COMPACT_ATOMS: atom_id res chain seq x y z
N MET A 1 66.78 21.69 -44.05
CA MET A 1 66.20 20.62 -43.20
C MET A 1 66.36 19.25 -43.86
N ALA A 2 65.98 19.09 -45.14
CA ALA A 2 66.43 17.94 -45.92
C ALA A 2 67.86 18.17 -46.47
N GLU A 3 68.68 17.13 -46.51
CA GLU A 3 69.91 17.10 -47.31
C GLU A 3 69.58 17.03 -48.81
N PRO A 4 70.48 17.45 -49.72
CA PRO A 4 70.25 17.35 -51.16
C PRO A 4 69.87 15.91 -51.57
N GLY A 5 68.68 15.73 -52.14
CA GLY A 5 68.13 14.42 -52.53
C GLY A 5 67.25 13.71 -51.48
N GLY A 6 67.13 14.25 -50.27
CA GLY A 6 66.23 13.73 -49.23
C GLY A 6 64.86 14.41 -49.20
N ILE A 7 63.84 13.71 -48.70
CA ILE A 7 62.50 14.26 -48.45
C ILE A 7 62.23 14.31 -46.95
N CYS A 8 61.87 15.48 -46.44
CA CYS A 8 61.36 15.66 -45.08
C CYS A 8 59.87 16.02 -45.15
N ILE A 9 59.06 15.39 -44.31
CA ILE A 9 57.62 15.65 -44.19
C ILE A 9 57.26 16.08 -42.77
N SER A 10 56.16 16.82 -42.63
CA SER A 10 55.63 17.18 -41.30
C SER A 10 54.98 15.99 -40.61
N GLY A 11 54.88 16.04 -39.28
CA GLY A 11 54.25 15.00 -38.47
C GLY A 11 52.81 14.70 -38.89
N THR A 12 52.03 15.72 -39.29
CA THR A 12 50.66 15.54 -39.78
C THR A 12 50.61 14.75 -41.10
N VAL A 13 51.56 14.97 -42.01
CA VAL A 13 51.65 14.19 -43.25
C VAL A 13 52.12 12.76 -42.94
N TYR A 14 53.08 12.59 -42.03
CA TYR A 14 53.54 11.28 -41.60
C TYR A 14 52.40 10.43 -41.00
N GLU A 15 51.58 11.01 -40.13
CA GLU A 15 50.42 10.34 -39.51
C GLU A 15 49.41 9.81 -40.55
N HIS A 16 49.18 10.57 -41.63
CA HIS A 16 48.27 10.14 -42.70
C HIS A 16 48.82 9.00 -43.58
N ILE A 17 50.15 8.86 -43.68
CA ILE A 17 50.79 7.90 -44.60
C ILE A 17 51.42 6.69 -43.92
N LYS A 18 51.72 6.75 -42.61
CA LYS A 18 52.48 5.70 -41.89
C LYS A 18 51.85 4.30 -41.96
N ASN A 19 50.53 4.22 -42.12
CA ASN A 19 49.79 2.95 -42.27
C ASN A 19 49.47 2.60 -43.74
N LYS A 20 49.82 3.47 -44.70
CA LYS A 20 49.52 3.30 -46.13
C LYS A 20 50.76 2.99 -46.97
N LEU A 21 51.95 3.41 -46.54
CA LEU A 21 53.21 3.20 -47.27
C LEU A 21 54.30 2.69 -46.32
N THR A 22 54.99 1.61 -46.72
CA THR A 22 56.10 1.02 -45.97
C THR A 22 57.41 1.74 -46.32
N LEU A 23 57.61 2.94 -45.77
CA LEU A 23 58.82 3.75 -45.99
C LEU A 23 59.70 3.77 -44.73
N TRP A 24 61.03 3.72 -44.92
CA TRP A 24 61.96 4.00 -43.83
C TRP A 24 61.78 5.45 -43.40
N ASN A 25 61.76 5.66 -42.10
CA ASN A 25 61.54 6.97 -41.52
C ASN A 25 62.40 7.15 -40.28
N GLU A 26 62.84 8.39 -40.08
CA GLU A 26 63.58 8.84 -38.91
C GLU A 26 62.96 10.13 -38.40
N TYR A 27 62.65 10.16 -37.10
CA TYR A 27 62.11 11.36 -36.47
C TYR A 27 63.24 12.36 -36.21
N MET A 28 63.14 13.56 -36.77
CA MET A 28 64.16 14.59 -36.66
C MET A 28 63.94 15.56 -35.49
N GLY A 29 62.79 15.49 -34.80
CA GLY A 29 62.42 16.45 -33.74
C GLY A 29 61.56 17.61 -34.24
N GLU A 30 61.37 18.59 -33.36
CA GLU A 30 60.59 19.80 -33.65
C GLU A 30 61.43 20.89 -34.31
N HIS A 31 60.91 21.47 -35.38
CA HIS A 31 61.60 22.48 -36.18
C HIS A 31 60.69 23.69 -36.41
N ALA A 32 61.24 24.89 -36.22
CA ALA A 32 60.58 26.13 -36.63
C ALA A 32 60.65 26.27 -38.15
N VAL A 33 59.52 26.57 -38.79
CA VAL A 33 59.42 26.80 -40.23
C VAL A 33 58.83 28.17 -40.52
N LYS A 34 59.19 28.75 -41.66
CA LYS A 34 58.75 30.09 -42.04
C LYS A 34 57.21 30.15 -42.10
N ASN A 35 56.62 31.14 -41.43
CA ASN A 35 55.17 31.40 -41.34
C ASN A 35 54.33 30.43 -40.48
N ILE A 36 54.96 29.69 -39.55
CA ILE A 36 54.24 28.96 -38.48
C ILE A 36 54.84 29.35 -37.13
N VAL A 37 53.98 29.77 -36.19
CA VAL A 37 54.40 30.32 -34.88
C VAL A 37 54.92 29.22 -33.94
N GLU A 38 54.32 28.03 -33.98
CA GLU A 38 54.74 26.89 -33.16
C GLU A 38 55.66 25.93 -33.95
N PRO A 39 56.73 25.37 -33.34
CA PRO A 39 57.57 24.38 -33.98
C PRO A 39 56.78 23.14 -34.42
N ILE A 40 57.04 22.63 -35.62
CA ILE A 40 56.38 21.43 -36.14
C ILE A 40 57.30 20.22 -36.06
N ARG A 41 56.71 19.04 -35.78
CA ARG A 41 57.41 17.75 -35.84
C ARG A 41 57.80 17.44 -37.29
N VAL A 42 59.06 17.07 -37.53
CA VAL A 42 59.57 16.72 -38.86
C VAL A 42 60.12 15.30 -38.88
N TYR A 43 59.78 14.55 -39.93
CA TYR A 43 60.30 13.21 -40.19
C TYR A 43 61.07 13.20 -41.51
N ARG A 44 62.24 12.59 -41.51
CA ARG A 44 62.98 12.25 -42.73
C ARG A 44 62.44 10.94 -43.27
N ILE A 45 62.14 10.88 -44.55
CA ILE A 45 61.63 9.68 -45.21
C ILE A 45 62.64 9.25 -46.26
N GLY A 46 62.95 7.95 -46.27
CA GLY A 46 63.83 7.30 -47.23
C GLY A 46 63.25 5.97 -47.69
N MET A 47 63.64 5.52 -48.87
CA MET A 47 63.35 4.15 -49.32
C MET A 47 64.41 3.22 -48.71
N GLY A 48 64.03 2.31 -47.81
CA GLY A 48 64.95 1.37 -47.18
C GLY A 48 65.57 0.36 -48.18
N PRO A 49 66.77 -0.21 -47.91
CA PRO A 49 67.89 -0.10 -48.86
C PRO A 49 68.50 -1.43 -49.36
N GLY A 50 69.07 -1.40 -50.57
CA GLY A 50 69.96 -2.45 -51.10
C GLY A 50 71.40 -2.29 -50.59
N THR A 51 71.85 -3.28 -49.82
CA THR A 51 73.21 -3.84 -49.64
C THR A 51 74.45 -2.94 -49.80
N ALA A 52 75.27 -2.86 -48.74
CA ALA A 52 76.68 -3.34 -48.67
C ALA A 52 77.32 -2.87 -47.34
N ALA A 53 77.63 -3.79 -46.43
CA ALA A 53 78.99 -4.27 -46.10
C ALA A 53 79.82 -3.24 -45.31
N SER A 54 80.46 -3.54 -44.18
CA SER A 54 81.37 -4.67 -43.95
C SER A 54 81.86 -4.70 -42.50
N LYS A 55 82.14 -5.93 -42.00
CA LYS A 55 83.18 -6.34 -41.01
C LYS A 55 83.14 -5.65 -39.62
N GLU A 56 83.25 -6.35 -38.50
CA GLU A 56 84.29 -7.33 -38.17
C GLU A 56 83.95 -8.15 -36.89
N ARG A 57 84.79 -9.15 -36.60
CA ARG A 57 84.57 -10.28 -35.68
C ARG A 57 84.83 -9.97 -34.19
N LYS A 58 84.00 -10.65 -33.37
CA LYS A 58 84.28 -11.37 -32.11
C LYS A 58 84.76 -10.60 -30.86
N ALA A 59 83.93 -10.65 -29.82
CA ALA A 59 84.35 -11.10 -28.49
C ALA A 59 83.18 -11.85 -27.78
N THR A 60 83.52 -12.97 -27.17
CA THR A 60 82.68 -13.98 -26.50
C THR A 60 82.32 -13.61 -25.07
N VAL A 61 81.07 -13.81 -24.62
CA VAL A 61 80.75 -14.21 -23.22
C VAL A 61 79.49 -15.09 -23.18
N SER A 62 79.54 -16.07 -22.30
CA SER A 62 78.71 -17.26 -22.08
C SER A 62 77.36 -17.03 -21.38
N GLY A 63 76.39 -17.89 -21.74
CA GLY A 63 75.60 -18.72 -20.81
C GLY A 63 74.66 -18.09 -19.76
N ILE A 64 73.43 -17.69 -20.15
CA ILE A 64 72.22 -17.76 -19.29
C ILE A 64 70.98 -17.96 -20.19
N ARG A 65 70.56 -19.20 -20.51
CA ARG A 65 69.49 -19.44 -21.51
C ARG A 65 68.32 -20.35 -21.08
N GLY A 66 68.32 -20.91 -19.87
CA GLY A 66 67.25 -21.80 -19.40
C GLY A 66 66.03 -21.08 -18.79
N TRP A 67 66.24 -20.36 -17.68
CA TRP A 67 65.12 -19.78 -16.90
C TRP A 67 64.41 -18.64 -17.63
N LYS A 68 65.13 -17.81 -18.39
CA LYS A 68 64.49 -16.72 -19.17
C LYS A 68 63.50 -17.23 -20.22
N ARG A 69 63.72 -18.43 -20.78
CA ARG A 69 62.78 -19.06 -21.74
C ARG A 69 61.55 -19.66 -21.04
N ALA A 70 61.73 -20.25 -19.87
CA ALA A 70 60.63 -20.75 -19.05
C ALA A 70 59.76 -19.61 -18.49
N ALA A 71 60.38 -18.52 -18.03
CA ALA A 71 59.68 -17.32 -17.59
C ALA A 71 58.92 -16.65 -18.75
N LEU A 72 59.52 -16.58 -19.94
CA LEU A 72 58.85 -16.04 -21.13
C LEU A 72 57.66 -16.91 -21.56
N ALA A 73 57.79 -18.25 -21.51
CA ALA A 73 56.68 -19.15 -21.81
C ALA A 73 55.52 -19.01 -20.82
N LEU A 74 55.81 -18.87 -19.53
CA LEU A 74 54.79 -18.63 -18.51
C LEU A 74 54.06 -17.30 -18.72
N VAL A 75 54.81 -16.23 -19.06
CA VAL A 75 54.23 -14.93 -19.38
C VAL A 75 53.35 -15.00 -20.63
N VAL A 76 53.77 -15.72 -21.67
CA VAL A 76 52.95 -15.93 -22.88
C VAL A 76 51.67 -16.70 -22.56
N VAL A 77 51.73 -17.75 -21.74
CA VAL A 77 50.53 -18.50 -21.32
C VAL A 77 49.59 -17.64 -20.47
N LEU A 78 50.13 -16.81 -19.57
CA LEU A 78 49.33 -15.86 -18.79
C LEU A 78 48.71 -14.77 -19.66
N ILE A 79 49.43 -14.27 -20.66
CA ILE A 79 48.91 -13.30 -21.63
C ILE A 79 47.83 -13.94 -22.50
N LEU A 80 48.02 -15.17 -22.97
CA LEU A 80 47.02 -15.89 -23.77
C LEU A 80 45.79 -16.26 -22.92
N GLY A 81 45.97 -16.62 -21.65
CA GLY A 81 44.90 -16.84 -20.70
C GLY A 81 44.12 -15.55 -20.41
N ALA A 82 44.82 -14.45 -20.15
CA ALA A 82 44.21 -13.13 -19.95
C ALA A 82 43.51 -12.63 -21.24
N ALA A 83 44.12 -12.82 -22.40
CA ALA A 83 43.54 -12.49 -23.70
C ALA A 83 42.33 -13.38 -24.01
N GLY A 84 42.35 -14.66 -23.64
CA GLY A 84 41.20 -15.56 -23.76
C GLY A 84 40.06 -15.17 -22.83
N VAL A 85 40.36 -14.75 -21.59
CA VAL A 85 39.37 -14.20 -20.65
C VAL A 85 38.81 -12.87 -21.15
N LEU A 86 39.65 -11.98 -21.69
CA LEU A 86 39.22 -10.71 -22.28
C LEU A 86 38.38 -10.95 -23.53
N PHE A 87 38.79 -11.86 -24.41
CA PHE A 87 38.02 -12.25 -25.60
C PHE A 87 36.67 -12.87 -25.21
N TRP A 88 36.65 -13.75 -24.22
CA TRP A 88 35.40 -14.31 -23.69
C TRP A 88 34.50 -13.23 -23.08
N ARG A 89 35.08 -12.29 -22.32
CA ARG A 89 34.36 -11.20 -21.66
C ARG A 89 33.82 -10.14 -22.62
N PHE A 90 34.52 -9.86 -23.73
CA PHE A 90 34.17 -8.78 -24.66
C PHE A 90 33.48 -9.26 -25.95
N TYR A 91 33.68 -10.51 -26.37
CA TYR A 91 33.16 -11.01 -27.65
C TYR A 91 32.20 -12.20 -27.51
N LEU A 92 32.31 -13.03 -26.47
CA LEU A 92 31.45 -14.23 -26.32
C LEU A 92 30.38 -14.08 -25.23
N ARG A 93 30.55 -13.20 -24.24
CA ARG A 93 29.43 -12.72 -23.43
C ARG A 93 28.70 -11.66 -24.24
N PRO A 94 27.43 -11.86 -24.64
CA PRO A 94 26.62 -10.73 -25.05
C PRO A 94 26.64 -9.71 -23.90
N PRO A 95 26.91 -8.41 -24.16
CA PRO A 95 26.65 -7.42 -23.14
C PRO A 95 25.20 -7.62 -22.69
N LEU A 96 24.98 -7.84 -21.40
CA LEU A 96 23.63 -7.66 -20.85
C LEU A 96 23.19 -6.29 -21.36
N PRO A 97 22.06 -6.18 -22.08
CA PRO A 97 21.61 -4.88 -22.53
C PRO A 97 21.61 -3.96 -21.30
N GLU A 98 22.24 -2.79 -21.39
CA GLU A 98 22.26 -1.85 -20.25
C GLU A 98 20.83 -1.49 -19.79
N ASP A 99 19.81 -1.83 -20.59
CA ASP A 99 18.38 -1.57 -20.42
C ASP A 99 17.54 -2.75 -19.87
N VAL A 100 18.13 -3.84 -19.33
CA VAL A 100 17.37 -4.94 -18.69
C VAL A 100 17.59 -5.06 -17.18
N ALA A 101 16.53 -5.40 -16.44
CA ALA A 101 16.55 -5.60 -14.99
C ALA A 101 17.49 -6.74 -14.59
N SER A 102 18.45 -6.43 -13.74
CA SER A 102 19.31 -7.43 -13.12
C SER A 102 18.64 -7.98 -11.87
N VAL A 103 18.41 -9.29 -11.82
CA VAL A 103 17.87 -9.98 -10.63
C VAL A 103 18.72 -9.69 -9.38
N ALA A 104 20.04 -9.53 -9.54
CA ALA A 104 20.95 -9.22 -8.43
C ALA A 104 20.80 -7.78 -7.89
N LYS A 105 20.20 -6.87 -8.65
CA LYS A 105 19.94 -5.48 -8.25
C LYS A 105 18.51 -5.25 -7.76
N MET A 106 17.65 -6.26 -7.83
CA MET A 106 16.26 -6.10 -7.42
C MET A 106 16.16 -5.82 -5.91
N ALA A 107 15.39 -4.80 -5.55
CA ALA A 107 15.12 -4.43 -4.15
C ALA A 107 14.32 -5.51 -3.42
N PHE A 108 13.55 -6.30 -4.16
CA PHE A 108 12.80 -7.44 -3.66
C PHE A 108 13.09 -8.69 -4.49
N PRO A 109 13.10 -9.89 -3.88
CA PRO A 109 13.21 -11.12 -4.65
C PRO A 109 12.02 -11.28 -5.60
N LEU A 110 12.26 -11.87 -6.77
CA LEU A 110 11.21 -12.28 -7.68
C LEU A 110 10.30 -13.30 -7.00
N PRO A 111 8.97 -13.16 -7.08
CA PRO A 111 8.05 -14.19 -6.65
C PRO A 111 8.21 -15.47 -7.48
N ASP A 112 7.82 -16.62 -6.90
CA ASP A 112 7.80 -17.90 -7.63
C ASP A 112 6.76 -17.90 -8.77
N LYS A 113 5.72 -17.09 -8.61
CA LYS A 113 4.65 -16.89 -9.59
C LYS A 113 5.03 -15.80 -10.60
N PRO A 114 4.46 -15.79 -11.81
CA PRO A 114 4.52 -14.62 -12.69
C PRO A 114 4.16 -13.36 -11.91
N SER A 115 4.93 -12.29 -12.10
CA SER A 115 4.77 -11.04 -11.33
C SER A 115 4.69 -9.85 -12.26
N ILE A 116 3.69 -8.99 -12.07
CA ILE A 116 3.39 -7.87 -12.95
C ILE A 116 3.26 -6.55 -12.18
N ALA A 117 3.81 -5.47 -12.73
CA ALA A 117 3.46 -4.10 -12.38
C ALA A 117 2.73 -3.45 -13.55
N VAL A 118 1.60 -2.80 -13.29
CA VAL A 118 0.87 -2.01 -14.30
C VAL A 118 1.15 -0.54 -14.05
N LEU A 119 1.86 0.09 -14.97
CA LEU A 119 2.17 1.52 -14.90
C LEU A 119 0.96 2.37 -15.28
N PRO A 120 0.82 3.60 -14.74
CA PRO A 120 -0.20 4.57 -15.15
C PRO A 120 -0.22 4.74 -16.67
N PHE A 121 -1.37 4.47 -17.29
CA PHE A 121 -1.51 4.67 -18.73
C PHE A 121 -1.48 6.16 -19.04
N VAL A 122 -0.73 6.53 -20.08
CA VAL A 122 -0.58 7.93 -20.48
C VAL A 122 -1.87 8.43 -21.12
N ASN A 123 -2.41 9.53 -20.60
CA ASN A 123 -3.51 10.25 -21.25
C ASN A 123 -3.02 10.95 -22.52
N MET A 124 -3.52 10.53 -23.67
CA MET A 124 -3.24 11.09 -25.00
C MET A 124 -4.47 11.79 -25.61
N SER A 125 -5.43 12.16 -24.77
CA SER A 125 -6.68 12.84 -25.16
C SER A 125 -6.51 14.34 -25.34
N GLY A 126 -5.43 14.92 -24.81
CA GLY A 126 -5.13 16.37 -24.89
C GLY A 126 -5.90 17.22 -23.87
N ASP A 127 -6.80 16.60 -23.10
CA ASP A 127 -7.60 17.21 -22.05
C ASP A 127 -7.17 16.67 -20.68
N ALA A 128 -6.63 17.56 -19.84
CA ALA A 128 -6.18 17.23 -18.49
C ALA A 128 -7.35 16.86 -17.57
N GLU A 129 -8.58 17.30 -17.86
CA GLU A 129 -9.76 16.92 -17.08
C GLU A 129 -10.12 15.44 -17.27
N GLN A 130 -9.53 14.75 -18.25
CA GLN A 130 -9.75 13.32 -18.51
C GLN A 130 -8.67 12.42 -17.90
N GLU A 131 -7.74 12.99 -17.13
CA GLU A 131 -6.66 12.24 -16.51
C GLU A 131 -7.18 11.14 -15.57
N TYR A 132 -8.23 11.45 -14.79
CA TYR A 132 -8.87 10.49 -13.88
C TYR A 132 -9.40 9.25 -14.62
N PHE A 133 -9.79 9.39 -15.89
CA PHE A 133 -10.32 8.29 -16.68
C PHE A 133 -9.21 7.31 -17.04
N ALA A 134 -8.05 7.80 -17.48
CA ALA A 134 -6.89 6.95 -17.78
C ALA A 134 -6.35 6.24 -16.53
N ASP A 135 -6.30 6.97 -15.41
CA ASP A 135 -5.92 6.43 -14.11
C ASP A 135 -6.89 5.36 -13.62
N GLY A 136 -8.19 5.65 -13.68
CA GLY A 136 -9.24 4.73 -13.29
C GLY A 136 -9.22 3.43 -14.10
N MET A 137 -9.00 3.52 -15.41
CA MET A 137 -8.84 2.33 -16.26
C MET A 137 -7.59 1.52 -15.93
N THR A 138 -6.47 2.19 -15.65
CA THR A 138 -5.23 1.52 -15.24
C THR A 138 -5.46 0.76 -13.93
N GLU A 139 -6.09 1.41 -12.97
CA GLU A 139 -6.35 0.81 -11.66
C GLU A 139 -7.37 -0.33 -11.72
N ASP A 140 -8.34 -0.23 -12.62
CA ASP A 140 -9.27 -1.32 -12.89
C ASP A 140 -8.55 -2.56 -13.43
N LEU A 141 -7.57 -2.39 -14.32
CA LEU A 141 -6.73 -3.50 -14.78
C LEU A 141 -5.94 -4.11 -13.61
N ILE A 142 -5.38 -3.28 -12.71
CA ILE A 142 -4.70 -3.77 -11.50
C ILE A 142 -5.67 -4.59 -10.63
N THR A 143 -6.88 -4.07 -10.40
CA THR A 143 -7.91 -4.66 -9.53
C THR A 143 -8.49 -5.96 -10.10
N ASP A 144 -8.56 -6.10 -11.42
CA ASP A 144 -9.06 -7.33 -12.02
C ASP A 144 -7.95 -8.39 -12.13
N LEU A 145 -6.71 -7.99 -12.36
CA LEU A 145 -5.55 -8.90 -12.31
C LEU A 145 -5.23 -9.37 -10.88
N SER A 146 -5.47 -8.55 -9.86
CA SER A 146 -5.15 -8.88 -8.47
C SER A 146 -5.95 -10.07 -7.93
N LYS A 147 -7.17 -10.27 -8.46
CA LYS A 147 -8.05 -11.42 -8.20
C LYS A 147 -7.46 -12.76 -8.62
N ILE A 148 -6.42 -12.78 -9.46
CA ILE A 148 -5.82 -14.00 -9.99
C ILE A 148 -4.77 -14.51 -9.00
N SER A 149 -5.05 -15.64 -8.33
CA SER A 149 -4.18 -16.18 -7.27
C SER A 149 -2.81 -16.63 -7.79
N ASP A 150 -2.73 -17.10 -9.04
CA ASP A 150 -1.50 -17.52 -9.71
C ASP A 150 -0.70 -16.38 -10.37
N LEU A 151 -1.09 -15.13 -10.13
CA LEU A 151 -0.38 -13.93 -10.55
C LEU A 151 0.01 -13.11 -9.32
N PHE A 152 1.23 -12.59 -9.29
CA PHE A 152 1.66 -11.62 -8.29
C PHE A 152 1.52 -10.20 -8.87
N VAL A 153 0.66 -9.37 -8.28
CA VAL A 153 0.36 -8.03 -8.82
C VAL A 153 0.84 -6.95 -7.86
N ILE A 154 1.61 -5.98 -8.36
CA ILE A 154 1.97 -4.79 -7.57
C ILE A 154 0.78 -3.83 -7.51
N ALA A 155 0.49 -3.34 -6.31
CA ALA A 155 -0.60 -2.42 -6.05
C ALA A 155 -0.40 -1.05 -6.72
N ARG A 156 -1.53 -0.40 -6.99
CA ARG A 156 -1.62 0.94 -7.60
C ARG A 156 -0.78 1.99 -6.90
N SER A 157 -0.84 2.07 -5.57
CA SER A 157 -0.08 3.02 -4.73
C SER A 157 1.43 2.98 -4.98
N SER A 158 1.96 1.81 -5.36
CA SER A 158 3.37 1.65 -5.73
C SER A 158 3.66 1.99 -7.18
N THR A 159 2.84 1.54 -8.14
CA THR A 159 3.09 1.82 -9.56
C THR A 159 2.82 3.27 -9.95
N PHE A 160 1.89 3.95 -9.27
CA PHE A 160 1.56 5.35 -9.54
C PHE A 160 2.64 6.34 -9.09
N THR A 161 3.65 5.90 -8.34
CA THR A 161 4.84 6.73 -8.04
C THR A 161 5.65 7.09 -9.27
N TYR A 162 5.52 6.31 -10.34
CA TYR A 162 6.17 6.53 -11.63
C TYR A 162 5.39 7.49 -12.54
N LYS A 163 4.17 7.89 -12.14
CA LYS A 163 3.31 8.77 -12.94
C LYS A 163 4.03 10.08 -13.27
N GLY A 164 3.98 10.47 -14.54
CA GLY A 164 4.58 11.71 -15.04
C GLY A 164 6.11 11.74 -15.06
N LYS A 165 6.78 10.60 -14.82
CA LYS A 165 8.24 10.50 -14.82
C LYS A 165 8.72 9.66 -16.01
N PRO A 166 9.83 10.04 -16.67
CA PRO A 166 10.49 9.17 -17.64
C PRO A 166 11.18 8.03 -16.89
N VAL A 167 10.61 6.83 -16.93
CA VAL A 167 11.10 5.66 -16.18
C VAL A 167 11.44 4.54 -17.15
N LYS A 168 12.59 3.88 -16.94
CA LYS A 168 12.97 2.69 -17.70
C LYS A 168 12.28 1.46 -17.12
N ILE A 169 11.83 0.53 -17.96
CA ILE A 169 11.21 -0.73 -17.53
C ILE A 169 12.14 -1.54 -16.62
N GLN A 170 13.45 -1.54 -16.91
CA GLN A 170 14.48 -2.11 -16.05
C GLN A 170 14.41 -1.58 -14.62
N GLN A 171 14.31 -0.25 -14.47
CA GLN A 171 14.27 0.39 -13.15
C GLN A 171 13.02 -0.05 -12.38
N VAL A 172 11.86 -0.10 -13.05
CA VAL A 172 10.60 -0.58 -12.44
C VAL A 172 10.74 -2.03 -11.98
N GLY A 173 11.30 -2.90 -12.82
CA GLY A 173 11.57 -4.30 -12.49
C GLY A 173 12.53 -4.47 -11.31
N GLU A 174 13.58 -3.64 -11.24
CA GLU A 174 14.55 -3.64 -10.14
C GLU A 174 13.96 -3.11 -8.84
N GLU A 175 13.28 -1.96 -8.86
CA GLU A 175 12.74 -1.31 -7.66
C GLU A 175 11.55 -2.08 -7.06
N LEU A 176 10.67 -2.65 -7.89
CA LEU A 176 9.49 -3.39 -7.42
C LEU A 176 9.72 -4.91 -7.34
N GLY A 177 10.86 -5.41 -7.85
CA GLY A 177 11.17 -6.83 -7.94
C GLY A 177 10.14 -7.58 -8.78
N VAL A 178 9.80 -7.09 -9.96
CA VAL A 178 8.83 -7.74 -10.86
C VAL A 178 9.46 -8.15 -12.17
N ARG A 179 8.99 -9.28 -12.70
CA ARG A 179 9.38 -9.83 -14.00
C ARG A 179 8.73 -9.11 -15.18
N TYR A 180 7.46 -8.72 -15.07
CA TYR A 180 6.71 -8.11 -16.16
C TYR A 180 6.23 -6.72 -15.80
N VAL A 181 6.23 -5.83 -16.80
CA VAL A 181 5.67 -4.48 -16.68
C VAL A 181 4.69 -4.26 -17.83
N LEU A 182 3.48 -3.82 -17.50
CA LEU A 182 2.47 -3.37 -18.45
C LEU A 182 2.48 -1.86 -18.50
N GLU A 183 2.64 -1.30 -19.70
CA GLU A 183 2.49 0.14 -19.95
C GLU A 183 1.58 0.39 -21.14
N GLY A 184 1.07 1.60 -21.24
CA GLY A 184 0.06 1.92 -22.25
C GLY A 184 -0.32 3.38 -22.30
N SER A 185 -1.27 3.67 -23.19
CA SER A 185 -1.87 4.99 -23.34
C SER A 185 -3.34 4.92 -23.68
N ILE A 186 -4.10 5.92 -23.22
CA ILE A 186 -5.53 6.04 -23.47
C ILE A 186 -5.80 7.36 -24.16
N ARG A 187 -6.56 7.31 -25.25
CA ARG A 187 -7.11 8.49 -25.92
C ARG A 187 -8.63 8.35 -25.96
N LYS A 188 -9.31 9.25 -25.27
CA LYS A 188 -10.76 9.43 -25.31
C LYS A 188 -11.05 10.68 -26.13
N ALA A 189 -11.93 10.56 -27.11
CA ALA A 189 -12.38 11.68 -27.95
C ALA A 189 -13.85 11.47 -28.31
N ASP A 190 -14.70 12.39 -27.88
CA ASP A 190 -16.16 12.26 -27.98
C ASP A 190 -16.64 10.91 -27.42
N ASN A 191 -17.26 10.08 -28.27
CA ASN A 191 -17.73 8.74 -27.93
C ASN A 191 -16.76 7.63 -28.35
N LYS A 192 -15.51 7.94 -28.69
CA LYS A 192 -14.49 6.96 -29.12
C LYS A 192 -13.38 6.85 -28.08
N ILE A 193 -12.90 5.63 -27.93
CA ILE A 193 -11.74 5.32 -27.09
C ILE A 193 -10.71 4.52 -27.88
N ARG A 194 -9.44 4.85 -27.67
CA ARG A 194 -8.29 4.09 -28.13
C ARG A 194 -7.39 3.78 -26.95
N ILE A 195 -7.03 2.51 -26.81
CA ILE A 195 -6.10 2.03 -25.80
C ILE A 195 -4.93 1.38 -26.53
N ASN A 196 -3.71 1.83 -26.24
CA ASN A 196 -2.50 1.09 -26.58
C ASN A 196 -1.99 0.43 -25.31
N ALA A 197 -1.61 -0.83 -25.39
CA ALA A 197 -1.07 -1.56 -24.26
C ALA A 197 0.04 -2.51 -24.73
N GLN A 198 1.10 -2.60 -23.94
CA GLN A 198 2.22 -3.50 -24.21
C GLN A 198 2.75 -4.12 -22.92
N LEU A 199 3.05 -5.41 -22.99
CA LEU A 199 3.57 -6.20 -21.89
C LEU A 199 5.03 -6.56 -22.16
N ILE A 200 5.90 -6.17 -21.23
CA ILE A 200 7.35 -6.24 -21.39
C ILE A 200 7.94 -7.08 -20.26
N GLU A 201 8.83 -8.00 -20.59
CA GLU A 201 9.64 -8.72 -19.59
C GLU A 201 10.85 -7.87 -19.20
N ALA A 202 10.87 -7.36 -17.97
CA ALA A 202 11.89 -6.43 -17.50
C ALA A 202 13.30 -7.04 -17.50
N THR A 203 13.43 -8.35 -17.25
CA THR A 203 14.72 -9.05 -17.17
C THR A 203 15.36 -9.35 -18.51
N THR A 204 14.59 -9.27 -19.61
CA THR A 204 15.08 -9.57 -20.97
C THR A 204 14.88 -8.40 -21.94
N GLY A 205 14.04 -7.43 -21.60
CA GLY A 205 13.62 -6.34 -22.48
C GLY A 205 12.67 -6.79 -23.59
N HIS A 206 12.21 -8.05 -23.56
CA HIS A 206 11.38 -8.62 -24.61
C HIS A 206 9.92 -8.16 -24.47
N HIS A 207 9.35 -7.62 -25.55
CA HIS A 207 7.93 -7.32 -25.64
C HIS A 207 7.16 -8.61 -25.92
N LEU A 208 6.42 -9.11 -24.94
CA LEU A 208 5.59 -10.32 -25.09
C LEU A 208 4.43 -10.06 -26.05
N TRP A 209 3.82 -8.88 -25.95
CA TRP A 209 2.82 -8.40 -26.90
C TRP A 209 2.71 -6.88 -26.84
N ALA A 210 2.23 -6.30 -27.94
CA ALA A 210 1.84 -4.90 -28.04
C ALA A 210 0.68 -4.78 -29.01
N GLU A 211 -0.48 -4.30 -28.55
CA GLU A 211 -1.65 -4.12 -29.41
C GLU A 211 -2.36 -2.80 -29.15
N ARG A 212 -3.19 -2.44 -30.14
CA ARG A 212 -4.06 -1.29 -30.13
C ARG A 212 -5.51 -1.74 -30.18
N TYR A 213 -6.30 -1.17 -29.29
CA TYR A 213 -7.72 -1.43 -29.13
C TYR A 213 -8.49 -0.15 -29.45
N ASP A 214 -9.34 -0.18 -30.47
CA ASP A 214 -10.25 0.91 -30.82
C ASP A 214 -11.69 0.46 -30.54
N GLY A 215 -12.51 1.36 -30.00
CA GLY A 215 -13.94 1.11 -29.76
C GLY A 215 -14.70 2.39 -29.45
N GLU A 216 -16.00 2.24 -29.16
CA GLU A 216 -16.80 3.31 -28.59
C GLU A 216 -16.68 3.32 -27.06
N LEU A 217 -17.03 4.44 -26.42
CA LEU A 217 -16.98 4.55 -24.95
C LEU A 217 -17.87 3.50 -24.26
N LYS A 218 -18.98 3.11 -24.89
CA LYS A 218 -19.86 2.02 -24.42
C LYS A 218 -19.21 0.64 -24.41
N ASP A 219 -18.14 0.47 -25.18
CA ASP A 219 -17.42 -0.79 -25.29
C ASP A 219 -16.28 -0.87 -24.25
N VAL A 220 -16.08 0.15 -23.40
CA VAL A 220 -14.92 0.28 -22.49
C VAL A 220 -14.65 -0.97 -21.67
N PHE A 221 -15.68 -1.59 -21.10
CA PHE A 221 -15.55 -2.81 -20.29
C PHE A 221 -15.11 -4.01 -21.14
N SER A 222 -15.65 -4.14 -22.35
CA SER A 222 -15.25 -5.21 -23.27
C SER A 222 -13.80 -5.06 -23.74
N LEU A 223 -13.31 -3.82 -23.86
CA LEU A 223 -11.91 -3.55 -24.19
C LEU A 223 -10.98 -3.91 -23.02
N GLN A 224 -11.37 -3.61 -21.79
CA GLN A 224 -10.64 -4.04 -20.58
C GLN A 224 -10.57 -5.57 -20.49
N ASP A 225 -11.69 -6.26 -20.71
CA ASP A 225 -11.75 -7.73 -20.71
C ASP A 225 -10.80 -8.35 -21.73
N ARG A 226 -10.70 -7.75 -22.93
CA ARG A 226 -9.77 -8.20 -23.98
C ARG A 226 -8.32 -8.06 -23.54
N ILE A 227 -7.95 -6.92 -22.94
CA ILE A 227 -6.58 -6.68 -22.44
C ILE A 227 -6.23 -7.70 -21.36
N ILE A 228 -7.12 -7.94 -20.40
CA ILE A 228 -6.91 -8.93 -19.32
C ILE A 228 -6.72 -10.34 -19.90
N LYS A 229 -7.59 -10.76 -20.84
CA LYS A 229 -7.47 -12.06 -21.52
C LYS A 229 -6.13 -12.20 -22.25
N MET A 230 -5.65 -11.13 -22.89
CA MET A 230 -4.34 -11.14 -23.54
C MET A 230 -3.19 -11.26 -22.56
N ILE A 231 -3.25 -10.59 -21.40
CA ILE A 231 -2.25 -10.73 -20.34
C ILE A 231 -2.22 -12.17 -19.81
N VAL A 232 -3.38 -12.73 -19.47
CA VAL A 232 -3.52 -14.12 -18.98
C VAL A 232 -2.95 -15.12 -19.99
N ALA A 233 -3.25 -14.93 -21.28
CA ALA A 233 -2.75 -15.78 -22.36
C ALA A 233 -1.23 -15.64 -22.53
N ALA A 234 -0.70 -14.41 -22.59
CA ALA A 234 0.72 -14.15 -22.78
C ALA A 234 1.58 -14.67 -21.62
N LEU A 235 1.04 -14.66 -20.40
CA LEU A 235 1.71 -15.18 -19.20
C LEU A 235 1.42 -16.66 -18.94
N ALA A 236 0.67 -17.33 -19.82
CA ALA A 236 0.27 -18.74 -19.72
C ALA A 236 -0.39 -19.10 -18.36
N ILE A 237 -1.17 -18.18 -17.81
CA ILE A 237 -1.84 -18.34 -16.51
C ILE A 237 -3.11 -19.18 -16.69
N LYS A 238 -3.29 -20.18 -15.82
CA LYS A 238 -4.50 -21.00 -15.80
C LYS A 238 -5.46 -20.46 -14.75
N LEU A 239 -6.60 -19.93 -15.21
CA LEU A 239 -7.65 -19.44 -14.32
C LEU A 239 -8.54 -20.60 -13.88
N THR A 240 -8.81 -20.68 -12.58
CA THR A 240 -9.89 -21.50 -12.02
C THR A 240 -11.27 -20.97 -12.47
N LEU A 241 -12.31 -21.79 -12.36
CA LEU A 241 -13.68 -21.36 -12.68
C LEU A 241 -14.12 -20.15 -11.84
N GLY A 242 -13.73 -20.10 -10.56
CA GLY A 242 -14.03 -18.98 -9.68
C GLY A 242 -13.32 -17.69 -10.13
N GLU A 243 -12.05 -17.75 -10.50
CA GLU A 243 -11.30 -16.60 -11.00
C GLU A 243 -11.84 -16.10 -12.34
N GLN A 244 -12.23 -17.02 -13.25
CA GLN A 244 -12.87 -16.64 -14.51
C GLN A 244 -14.15 -15.85 -14.25
N GLN A 245 -14.98 -16.29 -13.31
CA GLN A 245 -16.20 -15.57 -12.92
C GLN A 245 -15.88 -14.23 -12.24
N ALA A 246 -14.89 -14.17 -11.35
CA ALA A 246 -14.52 -12.97 -10.61
C ALA A 246 -13.92 -11.87 -11.51
N VAL A 247 -13.13 -12.26 -12.51
CA VAL A 247 -12.54 -11.36 -13.51
C VAL A 247 -13.59 -10.93 -14.54
N ALA A 248 -14.44 -11.84 -15.02
CA ALA A 248 -15.49 -11.52 -15.98
C ALA A 248 -16.71 -10.82 -15.35
N ARG A 249 -16.72 -10.64 -14.03
CA ARG A 249 -17.82 -10.00 -13.32
C ARG A 249 -17.87 -8.53 -13.68
N LYS A 250 -18.88 -8.15 -14.46
CA LYS A 250 -19.14 -6.75 -14.79
C LYS A 250 -19.35 -5.93 -13.51
N LYS A 251 -18.71 -4.76 -13.49
CA LYS A 251 -18.79 -3.80 -12.38
C LYS A 251 -20.09 -2.98 -12.48
N THR A 252 -20.38 -2.52 -13.69
CA THR A 252 -21.60 -1.79 -14.09
C THR A 252 -21.73 -1.91 -15.62
N ASP A 253 -22.94 -1.75 -16.15
CA ASP A 253 -23.19 -1.55 -17.60
C ASP A 253 -23.56 -0.07 -17.90
N ASN A 254 -23.56 0.80 -16.89
CA ASN A 254 -23.86 2.22 -17.01
C ASN A 254 -22.58 3.06 -17.03
N ILE A 255 -22.22 3.58 -18.21
CA ILE A 255 -21.02 4.42 -18.41
C ILE A 255 -21.05 5.67 -17.53
N ALA A 256 -22.21 6.30 -17.34
CA ALA A 256 -22.30 7.51 -16.54
C ALA A 256 -22.10 7.22 -15.05
N ALA A 257 -22.57 6.06 -14.57
CA ALA A 257 -22.28 5.59 -13.22
C ALA A 257 -20.79 5.29 -13.04
N TYR A 258 -20.18 4.63 -14.03
CA TYR A 258 -18.74 4.37 -14.08
C TYR A 258 -17.90 5.65 -14.04
N ASP A 259 -18.22 6.63 -14.88
CA ASP A 259 -17.55 7.93 -14.94
C ASP A 259 -17.61 8.65 -13.58
N ALA A 260 -18.80 8.72 -12.97
CA ALA A 260 -18.97 9.28 -11.63
C ALA A 260 -18.14 8.53 -10.58
N PHE A 261 -18.12 7.20 -10.62
CA PHE A 261 -17.31 6.41 -9.69
C PHE A 261 -15.81 6.67 -9.83
N LEU A 262 -15.30 6.79 -11.06
CA LEU A 262 -13.89 7.12 -11.28
C LEU A 262 -13.54 8.53 -10.77
N GLN A 263 -14.44 9.50 -10.91
CA GLN A 263 -14.26 10.84 -10.35
C GLN A 263 -14.18 10.81 -8.82
N GLY A 264 -15.06 10.04 -8.16
CA GLY A 264 -15.00 9.86 -6.70
C GLY A 264 -13.69 9.21 -6.24
N ARG A 265 -13.19 8.22 -6.99
CA ARG A 265 -11.94 7.50 -6.69
C ARG A 265 -10.71 8.38 -6.69
N GLU A 266 -10.64 9.38 -7.56
CA GLU A 266 -9.48 10.28 -7.61
C GLU A 266 -9.22 10.99 -6.27
N TYR A 267 -10.28 11.27 -5.49
CA TYR A 267 -10.17 11.99 -4.24
C TYR A 267 -9.85 11.10 -3.02
N ILE A 268 -10.35 9.86 -2.96
CA ILE A 268 -10.19 9.00 -1.76
C ILE A 268 -8.72 8.64 -1.44
N PHE A 269 -7.80 8.62 -2.41
CA PHE A 269 -6.41 8.20 -2.17
C PHE A 269 -5.60 9.11 -1.23
N ARG A 270 -6.01 10.37 -1.06
CA ARG A 270 -5.26 11.34 -0.26
C ARG A 270 -5.78 11.44 1.18
N LEU A 271 -6.90 10.78 1.50
CA LEU A 271 -7.50 10.70 2.85
C LEU A 271 -7.56 12.05 3.62
N THR A 272 -7.78 13.16 2.91
CA THR A 272 -7.98 14.48 3.54
C THR A 272 -9.47 14.75 3.74
N PRO A 273 -9.87 15.56 4.75
CA PRO A 273 -11.26 15.97 4.93
C PRO A 273 -11.89 16.55 3.66
N GLU A 274 -11.15 17.40 2.95
CA GLU A 274 -11.60 18.07 1.73
C GLU A 274 -11.75 17.11 0.55
N ASP A 275 -10.93 16.07 0.49
CA ASP A 275 -11.02 15.05 -0.56
C ASP A 275 -12.16 14.08 -0.28
N LEU A 276 -12.37 13.63 0.96
CA LEU A 276 -13.54 12.80 1.32
C LEU A 276 -14.85 13.54 1.01
N ALA A 277 -14.92 14.84 1.34
CA ALA A 277 -16.04 15.71 1.02
C ALA A 277 -16.35 15.78 -0.49
N ARG A 278 -15.32 15.70 -1.33
CA ARG A 278 -15.46 15.70 -2.79
C ARG A 278 -15.79 14.32 -3.35
N ALA A 279 -15.27 13.24 -2.75
CA ALA A 279 -15.51 11.87 -3.19
C ALA A 279 -16.97 11.42 -3.00
N ILE A 280 -17.57 11.74 -1.84
CA ILE A 280 -18.89 11.25 -1.45
C ILE A 280 -19.97 11.55 -2.50
N PRO A 281 -20.17 12.81 -2.97
CA PRO A 281 -21.23 13.12 -3.95
C PRO A 281 -21.07 12.35 -5.27
N TYR A 282 -19.85 12.05 -5.69
CA TYR A 282 -19.58 11.28 -6.91
C TYR A 282 -19.98 9.81 -6.75
N PHE A 283 -19.67 9.19 -5.62
CA PHE A 283 -20.12 7.82 -5.34
C PHE A 283 -21.63 7.73 -5.16
N GLU A 284 -22.26 8.70 -4.49
CA GLU A 284 -23.71 8.78 -4.37
C GLU A 284 -24.37 8.93 -5.75
N LYS A 285 -23.81 9.78 -6.63
CA LYS A 285 -24.26 9.90 -8.02
C LYS A 285 -24.10 8.59 -8.79
N ALA A 286 -23.01 7.85 -8.59
CA ALA A 286 -22.81 6.55 -9.23
C ALA A 286 -23.93 5.56 -8.84
N ILE A 287 -24.31 5.53 -7.56
CA ILE A 287 -25.42 4.69 -7.06
C ILE A 287 -26.78 5.17 -7.60
N GLN A 288 -27.01 6.48 -7.72
CA GLN A 288 -28.24 7.01 -8.30
C GLN A 288 -28.40 6.61 -9.77
N LEU A 289 -27.30 6.54 -10.52
CA LEU A 289 -27.27 6.15 -11.92
C LEU A 289 -27.34 4.63 -12.10
N ASP A 290 -26.75 3.87 -11.18
CA ASP A 290 -26.79 2.41 -11.15
C ASP A 290 -26.90 1.89 -9.69
N PRO A 291 -28.13 1.58 -9.23
CA PRO A 291 -28.37 1.06 -7.88
C PRO A 291 -27.75 -0.31 -7.59
N GLU A 292 -27.25 -1.03 -8.61
CA GLU A 292 -26.53 -2.28 -8.46
C GLU A 292 -25.01 -2.09 -8.56
N TYR A 293 -24.51 -0.85 -8.52
CA TYR A 293 -23.08 -0.59 -8.57
C TYR A 293 -22.40 -0.79 -7.20
N TRP A 294 -22.26 -2.05 -6.80
CA TRP A 294 -21.79 -2.47 -5.46
C TRP A 294 -20.41 -1.93 -5.05
N GLN A 295 -19.54 -1.63 -6.01
CA GLN A 295 -18.25 -1.00 -5.74
C GLN A 295 -18.40 0.43 -5.19
N ALA A 296 -19.39 1.19 -5.64
CA ALA A 296 -19.68 2.52 -5.10
C ALA A 296 -20.20 2.43 -3.66
N TYR A 297 -21.03 1.43 -3.35
CA TYR A 297 -21.45 1.14 -1.98
C TYR A 297 -20.26 0.79 -1.07
N ALA A 298 -19.36 -0.08 -1.52
CA ALA A 298 -18.16 -0.44 -0.75
C ALA A 298 -17.22 0.77 -0.53
N ALA A 299 -17.05 1.62 -1.55
CA ALA A 299 -16.25 2.83 -1.46
C ALA A 299 -16.84 3.86 -0.48
N LEU A 300 -18.17 4.05 -0.46
CA LEU A 300 -18.83 4.89 0.53
C LEU A 300 -18.73 4.29 1.94
N ALA A 301 -18.91 2.98 2.09
CA ALA A 301 -18.75 2.31 3.37
C ALA A 301 -17.34 2.53 3.95
N GLN A 302 -16.29 2.38 3.13
CA GLN A 302 -14.91 2.66 3.52
C GLN A 302 -14.71 4.14 3.84
N THR A 303 -15.19 5.04 2.98
CA THR A 303 -15.05 6.50 3.14
C THR A 303 -15.65 6.98 4.47
N TYR A 304 -16.87 6.52 4.79
CA TYR A 304 -17.52 6.85 6.05
C TYR A 304 -16.86 6.16 7.25
N SER A 305 -16.40 4.92 7.08
CA SER A 305 -15.66 4.18 8.13
C SER A 305 -14.37 4.91 8.51
N ASP A 306 -13.48 5.15 7.56
CA ASP A 306 -12.19 5.82 7.79
C ASP A 306 -12.39 7.25 8.26
N GLY A 307 -13.29 7.97 7.60
CA GLY A 307 -13.62 9.34 7.94
C GLY A 307 -14.18 9.48 9.35
N SER A 308 -14.94 8.48 9.84
CA SER A 308 -15.40 8.45 11.23
C SER A 308 -14.22 8.25 12.19
N TRP A 309 -13.37 7.26 11.96
CA TRP A 309 -12.28 6.90 12.87
C TRP A 309 -11.19 7.98 12.96
N MET A 310 -10.90 8.65 11.84
CA MET A 310 -9.88 9.70 11.78
C MET A 310 -10.43 11.10 12.10
N GLY A 311 -11.73 11.24 12.38
CA GLY A 311 -12.42 12.52 12.62
C GLY A 311 -12.41 13.46 11.41
N LEU A 312 -12.22 12.93 10.20
CA LEU A 312 -12.05 13.70 8.97
C LEU A 312 -13.37 14.22 8.41
N LEU A 313 -14.51 13.73 8.91
CA LEU A 313 -15.84 14.14 8.43
C LEU A 313 -16.44 15.29 9.24
N LYS A 314 -15.72 15.81 10.24
CA LYS A 314 -16.15 16.98 11.00
C LYS A 314 -16.30 18.23 10.12
N SER A 315 -15.47 18.37 9.08
CA SER A 315 -15.58 19.46 8.11
C SER A 315 -16.90 19.43 7.32
N LEU A 316 -17.54 18.26 7.22
CA LEU A 316 -18.86 18.07 6.62
C LEU A 316 -20.02 18.35 7.58
N GLY A 317 -19.73 18.81 8.81
CA GLY A 317 -20.74 19.00 9.86
C GLY A 317 -21.32 17.70 10.39
N MET A 318 -20.70 16.55 10.10
CA MET A 318 -21.17 15.23 10.48
C MET A 318 -20.54 14.79 11.80
N SER A 319 -21.36 14.28 12.71
CA SER A 319 -20.90 13.63 13.94
C SER A 319 -20.30 12.26 13.66
N TRP A 320 -19.52 11.76 14.61
CA TRP A 320 -18.95 10.41 14.54
C TRP A 320 -20.04 9.32 14.43
N ILE A 321 -21.15 9.47 15.15
CA ILE A 321 -22.27 8.52 15.15
C ILE A 321 -22.93 8.48 13.77
N GLU A 322 -23.20 9.63 13.17
CA GLU A 322 -23.81 9.71 11.84
C GLU A 322 -22.91 9.10 10.75
N ALA A 323 -21.60 9.38 10.79
CA ALA A 323 -20.65 8.80 9.85
C ALA A 323 -20.58 7.27 9.99
N ARG A 324 -20.50 6.78 11.23
CA ARG A 324 -20.49 5.35 11.54
C ARG A 324 -21.78 4.65 11.08
N ALA A 325 -22.93 5.30 11.26
CA ALA A 325 -24.22 4.80 10.79
C ALA A 325 -24.26 4.66 9.26
N LYS A 326 -23.84 5.72 8.54
CA LYS A 326 -23.74 5.68 7.07
C LYS A 326 -22.79 4.58 6.59
N ALA A 327 -21.66 4.38 7.27
CA ALA A 327 -20.74 3.29 6.94
C ALA A 327 -21.44 1.92 6.99
N LEU A 328 -22.24 1.67 8.03
CA LEU A 328 -23.00 0.43 8.18
C LEU A 328 -24.12 0.28 7.14
N GLN A 329 -24.83 1.36 6.80
CA GLN A 329 -25.87 1.35 5.76
C GLN A 329 -25.29 0.98 4.39
N TYR A 330 -24.22 1.67 3.98
CA TYR A 330 -23.56 1.40 2.72
C TYR A 330 -22.90 0.01 2.70
N LEU A 331 -22.34 -0.44 3.84
CA LEU A 331 -21.79 -1.78 3.96
C LEU A 331 -22.88 -2.86 3.77
N GLN A 332 -24.05 -2.70 4.39
CA GLN A 332 -25.16 -3.66 4.25
C GLN A 332 -25.53 -3.86 2.77
N MET A 333 -25.56 -2.76 2.01
CA MET A 333 -25.83 -2.82 0.57
C MET A 333 -24.67 -3.45 -0.20
N ALA A 334 -23.42 -3.08 0.10
CA ALA A 334 -22.23 -3.67 -0.51
C ALA A 334 -22.16 -5.19 -0.29
N MET A 335 -22.61 -5.69 0.86
CA MET A 335 -22.59 -7.11 1.19
C MET A 335 -23.58 -7.97 0.40
N LYS A 336 -24.51 -7.37 -0.36
CA LYS A 336 -25.35 -8.12 -1.32
C LYS A 336 -24.52 -8.74 -2.45
N ASN A 337 -23.40 -8.10 -2.77
CA ASN A 337 -22.45 -8.52 -3.78
C ASN A 337 -21.06 -8.01 -3.36
N PRO A 338 -20.40 -8.73 -2.43
CA PRO A 338 -19.26 -8.19 -1.72
C PRO A 338 -18.01 -8.17 -2.60
N THR A 339 -17.28 -7.06 -2.48
CA THR A 339 -15.92 -6.89 -2.97
C THR A 339 -14.92 -7.22 -1.87
N SER A 340 -13.63 -7.32 -2.20
CA SER A 340 -12.57 -7.38 -1.18
C SER A 340 -12.69 -6.21 -0.18
N LEU A 341 -12.94 -4.99 -0.68
CA LEU A 341 -13.12 -3.81 0.15
C LEU A 341 -14.31 -3.92 1.11
N ALA A 342 -15.45 -4.44 0.66
CA ALA A 342 -16.62 -4.64 1.52
C ALA A 342 -16.29 -5.60 2.68
N HIS A 343 -15.59 -6.69 2.40
CA HIS A 343 -15.12 -7.64 3.43
C HIS A 343 -14.09 -7.01 4.38
N GLN A 344 -13.20 -6.14 3.90
CA GLN A 344 -12.27 -5.39 4.76
C GLN A 344 -13.00 -4.48 5.74
N VAL A 345 -13.96 -3.68 5.25
CA VAL A 345 -14.79 -2.82 6.09
C VAL A 345 -15.55 -3.67 7.11
N ALA A 346 -16.17 -4.77 6.69
CA ALA A 346 -16.87 -5.69 7.59
C ALA A 346 -15.96 -6.27 8.70
N SER A 347 -14.75 -6.71 8.35
CA SER A 347 -13.75 -7.16 9.33
C SER A 347 -13.47 -6.08 10.39
N SER A 348 -13.22 -4.85 9.96
CA SER A 348 -13.04 -3.72 10.87
C SER A 348 -14.26 -3.50 11.78
N MET A 349 -15.49 -3.57 11.24
CA MET A 349 -16.70 -3.43 12.05
C MET A 349 -16.79 -4.52 13.13
N PHE A 350 -16.47 -5.77 12.79
CA PHE A 350 -16.48 -6.89 13.73
C PHE A 350 -15.42 -6.73 14.82
N LEU A 351 -14.23 -6.18 14.51
CA LEU A 351 -13.22 -5.87 15.52
C LEU A 351 -13.72 -4.86 16.54
N PHE A 352 -14.40 -3.80 16.13
CA PHE A 352 -14.98 -2.83 17.07
C PHE A 352 -16.01 -3.48 18.01
N LYS A 353 -16.77 -4.48 17.53
CA LYS A 353 -17.68 -5.31 18.32
C LYS A 353 -16.99 -6.39 19.18
N ARG A 354 -15.67 -6.53 19.09
CA ARG A 354 -14.88 -7.61 19.73
C ARG A 354 -15.31 -9.00 19.25
N GLN A 355 -15.85 -9.10 18.04
CA GLN A 355 -16.18 -10.35 17.35
C GLN A 355 -14.97 -10.78 16.53
N TYR A 356 -13.95 -11.28 17.21
CA TYR A 356 -12.63 -11.54 16.64
C TYR A 356 -12.64 -12.58 15.54
N GLU A 357 -13.34 -13.68 15.77
CA GLU A 357 -13.43 -14.79 14.83
C GLU A 357 -14.22 -14.39 13.57
N ASP A 358 -15.28 -13.60 13.71
CA ASP A 358 -16.03 -13.04 12.58
C ASP A 358 -15.17 -12.05 11.78
N ALA A 359 -14.38 -11.21 12.46
CA ALA A 359 -13.46 -10.30 11.80
C ALA A 359 -12.40 -11.06 10.97
N ILE A 360 -11.77 -12.09 11.56
CA ILE A 360 -10.83 -12.96 10.85
C ILE A 360 -11.50 -13.61 9.64
N ALA A 361 -12.73 -14.14 9.79
CA ALA A 361 -13.46 -14.79 8.71
C ALA A 361 -13.83 -13.82 7.57
N GLU A 362 -14.13 -12.55 7.85
CA GLU A 362 -14.31 -11.53 6.81
C GLU A 362 -12.98 -11.16 6.15
N ALA A 363 -11.88 -11.02 6.90
CA ALA A 363 -10.56 -10.76 6.33
C ALA A 363 -10.06 -11.91 5.43
N GLU A 364 -10.32 -13.16 5.82
CA GLU A 364 -10.07 -14.34 4.99
C GLU A 364 -10.89 -14.32 3.69
N ARG A 365 -12.16 -13.90 3.77
CA ARG A 365 -12.99 -13.70 2.58
C ARG A 365 -12.50 -12.57 1.68
N ALA A 366 -11.99 -11.48 2.25
CA ALA A 366 -11.36 -10.41 1.47
C ALA A 366 -10.18 -10.96 0.64
N ILE A 367 -9.28 -11.72 1.27
CA ILE A 367 -8.13 -12.36 0.62
C ILE A 367 -8.58 -13.40 -0.41
N ALA A 368 -9.65 -14.15 -0.14
CA ALA A 368 -10.18 -15.12 -1.09
C ALA A 368 -10.78 -14.46 -2.35
N VAL A 369 -11.38 -13.28 -2.20
CA VAL A 369 -11.91 -12.49 -3.32
C VAL A 369 -10.78 -11.82 -4.10
N ASP A 370 -9.79 -11.26 -3.40
CA ASP A 370 -8.63 -10.62 -4.00
C ASP A 370 -7.32 -10.99 -3.26
N PRO A 371 -6.59 -12.01 -3.73
CA PRO A 371 -5.38 -12.49 -3.06
C PRO A 371 -4.19 -11.55 -3.19
N ASN A 372 -4.22 -10.56 -4.09
CA ASN A 372 -3.17 -9.56 -4.26
C ASN A 372 -3.56 -8.17 -3.73
N ASP A 373 -4.71 -8.02 -3.08
CA ASP A 373 -5.10 -6.79 -2.41
C ASP A 373 -4.28 -6.58 -1.12
N PRO A 374 -3.36 -5.61 -1.06
CA PRO A 374 -2.56 -5.37 0.13
C PRO A 374 -3.43 -4.94 1.35
N GLY A 375 -4.57 -4.29 1.13
CA GLY A 375 -5.51 -3.90 2.17
C GLY A 375 -6.15 -5.11 2.85
N ALA A 376 -6.48 -6.15 2.08
CA ALA A 376 -7.01 -7.41 2.63
C ALA A 376 -5.99 -8.11 3.54
N HIS A 377 -4.72 -8.19 3.13
CA HIS A 377 -3.65 -8.74 3.95
C HIS A 377 -3.37 -7.90 5.20
N LEU A 378 -3.44 -6.57 5.08
CA LEU A 378 -3.31 -5.67 6.23
C LEU A 378 -4.45 -5.85 7.24
N MET A 379 -5.69 -5.96 6.76
CA MET A 379 -6.87 -6.19 7.60
C MET A 379 -6.81 -7.54 8.31
N MET A 380 -6.33 -8.59 7.63
CA MET A 380 -6.08 -9.89 8.26
C MET A 380 -5.02 -9.79 9.36
N ALA A 381 -3.93 -9.06 9.13
CA ALA A 381 -2.92 -8.82 10.15
C ALA A 381 -3.51 -8.10 11.37
N ASP A 382 -4.26 -7.02 11.15
CA ASP A 382 -4.91 -6.28 12.25
C ASP A 382 -5.89 -7.17 13.03
N ALA A 383 -6.73 -7.93 12.34
CA ALA A 383 -7.67 -8.85 12.97
C ALA A 383 -6.97 -9.91 13.83
N LEU A 384 -5.89 -10.51 13.33
CA LEU A 384 -5.07 -11.46 14.08
C LEU A 384 -4.40 -10.81 15.30
N ILE A 385 -3.85 -9.60 15.17
CA ILE A 385 -3.23 -8.88 16.30
C ILE A 385 -4.25 -8.63 17.40
N MET A 386 -5.43 -8.14 17.04
CA MET A 386 -6.51 -7.85 17.99
C MET A 386 -7.06 -9.14 18.62
N ALA A 387 -7.05 -10.25 17.89
CA ALA A 387 -7.49 -11.57 18.34
C ALA A 387 -6.45 -12.38 19.15
N ASP A 388 -5.38 -11.74 19.66
CA ASP A 388 -4.29 -12.38 20.41
C ASP A 388 -3.44 -13.39 19.60
N ARG A 389 -3.31 -13.15 18.29
CA ARG A 389 -2.47 -13.93 17.36
C ARG A 389 -1.43 -13.07 16.63
N PRO A 390 -0.67 -12.18 17.32
CA PRO A 390 0.20 -11.20 16.66
C PRO A 390 1.40 -11.82 15.89
N ALA A 391 1.85 -13.03 16.25
CA ALA A 391 2.95 -13.69 15.56
C ALA A 391 2.56 -14.11 14.12
N GLU A 392 1.32 -14.57 13.93
CA GLU A 392 0.79 -14.98 12.62
C GLU A 392 0.60 -13.77 11.70
N ALA A 393 0.21 -12.62 12.26
CA ALA A 393 0.01 -11.37 11.54
C ALA A 393 1.26 -10.89 10.78
N LEU A 394 2.47 -11.17 11.29
CA LEU A 394 3.72 -10.74 10.67
C LEU A 394 3.91 -11.30 9.24
N GLY A 395 3.39 -12.51 8.97
CA GLY A 395 3.41 -13.10 7.63
C GLY A 395 2.56 -12.31 6.63
N PHE A 396 1.36 -11.92 7.04
CA PHE A 396 0.44 -11.12 6.24
C PHE A 396 0.98 -9.70 6.03
N LEU A 397 1.57 -9.07 7.05
CA LEU A 397 2.24 -7.77 6.90
C LEU A 397 3.40 -7.82 5.90
N LYS A 398 4.21 -8.88 5.94
CA LYS A 398 5.28 -9.11 4.97
C LYS A 398 4.73 -9.23 3.55
N LYS A 399 3.60 -9.92 3.37
CA LYS A 399 2.93 -10.05 2.07
C LYS A 399 2.37 -8.71 1.59
N ALA A 400 1.64 -7.98 2.44
CA ALA A 400 1.09 -6.65 2.13
C ALA A 400 2.19 -5.68 1.67
N ARG A 401 3.29 -5.57 2.43
CA ARG A 401 4.46 -4.73 2.08
C ARG A 401 5.14 -5.14 0.77
N ARG A 402 5.02 -6.41 0.38
CA ARG A 402 5.60 -6.92 -0.86
C ARG A 402 4.71 -6.60 -2.08
N LEU A 403 3.39 -6.64 -1.89
CA LEU A 403 2.38 -6.23 -2.87
C LEU A 403 2.38 -4.70 -3.06
N ASP A 404 2.63 -3.95 -1.98
CA ASP A 404 2.68 -2.49 -1.99
C ASP A 404 3.91 -1.94 -1.23
N PRO A 405 5.09 -1.91 -1.88
CA PRO A 405 6.30 -1.34 -1.29
C PRO A 405 6.25 0.15 -0.89
N ASN A 406 5.36 0.95 -1.50
CA ASN A 406 5.35 2.40 -1.37
C ASN A 406 4.50 2.94 -0.20
N LEU A 407 3.77 2.10 0.53
CA LEU A 407 2.89 2.53 1.62
C LEU A 407 3.43 2.17 3.03
N PRO A 408 4.69 2.49 3.40
CA PRO A 408 5.33 1.92 4.59
C PRO A 408 4.74 2.41 5.92
N GLY A 409 4.16 3.61 5.98
CA GLY A 409 3.74 4.22 7.26
C GLY A 409 2.72 3.38 8.04
N VAL A 410 1.61 3.00 7.39
CA VAL A 410 0.56 2.17 8.01
C VAL A 410 1.08 0.76 8.32
N TYR A 411 1.87 0.15 7.42
CA TYR A 411 2.43 -1.19 7.67
C TYR A 411 3.39 -1.20 8.87
N LEU A 412 4.23 -0.18 9.01
CA LEU A 412 5.13 -0.03 10.16
C LEU A 412 4.35 0.18 11.45
N PHE A 413 3.23 0.92 11.40
CA PHE A 413 2.36 1.10 12.55
C PHE A 413 1.75 -0.24 13.00
N VAL A 414 1.12 -0.98 12.09
CA VAL A 414 0.48 -2.27 12.42
C VAL A 414 1.52 -3.30 12.85
N GLU A 415 2.70 -3.33 12.23
CA GLU A 415 3.82 -4.16 12.71
C GLU A 415 4.23 -3.75 14.13
N GLY A 416 4.36 -2.45 14.41
CA GLY A 416 4.64 -1.93 15.75
C GLY A 416 3.59 -2.34 16.78
N MET A 417 2.31 -2.35 16.41
CA MET A 417 1.23 -2.86 17.26
C MET A 417 1.37 -4.37 17.53
N ALA A 418 1.74 -5.17 16.52
CA ALA A 418 2.05 -6.59 16.71
C ALA A 418 3.20 -6.79 17.71
N ARG A 419 4.28 -6.00 17.58
CA ARG A 419 5.42 -6.00 18.52
C ARG A 419 4.99 -5.63 19.93
N PHE A 420 4.11 -4.64 20.07
CA PHE A 420 3.56 -4.25 21.37
C PHE A 420 2.80 -5.39 22.04
N CYS A 421 1.93 -6.08 21.28
CA CYS A 421 1.21 -7.27 21.77
C CYS A 421 2.17 -8.38 22.19
N LEU A 422 3.26 -8.59 21.45
CA LEU A 422 4.33 -9.55 21.78
C LEU A 422 5.20 -9.11 22.98
N GLY A 423 5.07 -7.88 23.46
CA GLY A 423 5.90 -7.33 24.55
C GLY A 423 7.28 -6.83 24.12
N GLN A 424 7.51 -6.68 22.81
CA GLN A 424 8.75 -6.17 22.22
C GLN A 424 8.69 -4.63 22.16
N LEU A 425 8.86 -3.98 23.32
CA LEU A 425 8.60 -2.54 23.47
C LEU A 425 9.61 -1.65 22.73
N GLU A 426 10.89 -2.01 22.69
CA GLU A 426 11.91 -1.26 21.95
C GLU A 426 11.68 -1.30 20.43
N GLU A 427 11.27 -2.47 19.90
CA GLU A 427 10.89 -2.61 18.50
C GLU A 427 9.61 -1.81 18.19
N THR A 428 8.65 -1.82 19.11
CA THR A 428 7.42 -1.00 19.01
C THR A 428 7.78 0.47 18.84
N VAL A 429 8.65 1.01 19.70
CA VAL A 429 9.12 2.39 19.63
C VAL A 429 9.74 2.67 18.26
N THR A 430 10.70 1.84 17.86
CA THR A 430 11.44 2.00 16.60
C THR A 430 10.52 2.02 15.38
N LEU A 431 9.55 1.10 15.31
CA LEU A 431 8.65 0.99 14.17
C LEU A 431 7.64 2.13 14.13
N ILE A 432 7.00 2.47 15.26
CA ILE A 432 5.96 3.50 15.29
C ILE A 432 6.56 4.91 15.14
N GLU A 433 7.75 5.19 15.67
CA GLU A 433 8.46 6.46 15.38
C GLU A 433 8.70 6.64 13.87
N ARG A 434 9.15 5.58 13.19
CA ARG A 434 9.34 5.60 11.74
C ARG A 434 8.02 5.77 11.01
N ALA A 435 6.96 5.08 11.44
CA ALA A 435 5.62 5.24 10.87
C ALA A 435 5.16 6.71 10.92
N LEU A 436 5.31 7.37 12.07
CA LEU A 436 4.95 8.78 12.28
C LEU A 436 5.81 9.77 11.46
N THR A 437 7.02 9.35 11.07
CA THR A 437 7.90 10.13 10.19
C THR A 437 7.44 10.05 8.74
N TYR A 438 7.05 8.86 8.26
CA TYR A 438 6.58 8.65 6.88
C TYR A 438 5.15 9.15 6.67
N ASN A 439 4.27 8.93 7.64
CA ASN A 439 2.88 9.34 7.56
C ASN A 439 2.47 10.02 8.88
N PRO A 440 2.60 11.34 9.01
CA PRO A 440 2.15 12.08 10.19
C PRO A 440 0.65 11.92 10.51
N GLU A 441 -0.18 11.46 9.56
CA GLU A 441 -1.63 11.33 9.75
C GLU A 441 -2.01 10.11 10.60
N VAL A 442 -1.11 9.14 10.81
CA VAL A 442 -1.32 8.01 11.75
C VAL A 442 -1.14 8.41 13.21
N ARG A 443 -0.87 9.70 13.51
CA ARG A 443 -0.74 10.26 14.87
C ARG A 443 -1.91 9.93 15.81
N PRO A 444 -3.19 9.89 15.37
CA PRO A 444 -4.30 9.45 16.21
C PRO A 444 -4.22 7.99 16.68
N LEU A 445 -3.25 7.22 16.18
CA LEU A 445 -3.02 5.83 16.59
C LEU A 445 -1.82 5.67 17.55
N ALA A 446 -1.18 6.76 18.00
CA ALA A 446 0.08 6.72 18.76
C ALA A 446 0.01 6.11 20.18
N ALA A 447 -1.14 5.59 20.62
CA ALA A 447 -1.33 5.04 21.96
C ALA A 447 -0.31 3.92 22.33
N PRO A 448 0.02 2.96 21.45
CA PRO A 448 1.01 1.93 21.76
C PRO A 448 2.43 2.50 21.95
N LEU A 449 2.78 3.57 21.23
CA LEU A 449 4.06 4.27 21.41
C LEU A 449 4.14 4.98 22.76
N ILE A 450 3.08 5.69 23.15
CA ILE A 450 2.98 6.36 24.46
C ILE A 450 3.16 5.33 25.58
N ALA A 451 2.43 4.21 25.50
CA ALA A 451 2.52 3.15 26.50
C ALA A 451 3.91 2.48 26.51
N ALA A 452 4.49 2.20 25.34
CA ALA A 452 5.83 1.61 25.24
C ALA A 452 6.89 2.52 25.89
N TYR A 453 6.91 3.82 25.58
CA TYR A 453 7.82 4.75 26.25
C TYR A 453 7.64 4.77 27.78
N ALA A 454 6.41 4.80 28.26
CA ALA A 454 6.13 4.82 29.69
C ALA A 454 6.66 3.58 30.41
N HIS A 455 6.44 2.39 29.83
CA HIS A 455 6.93 1.11 30.37
C HIS A 455 8.46 0.96 30.28
N LEU A 456 9.09 1.60 29.30
CA LEU A 456 10.56 1.67 29.18
C LEU A 456 11.21 2.71 30.10
N GLY A 457 10.42 3.41 30.92
CA GLY A 457 10.92 4.48 31.81
C GLY A 457 11.22 5.81 31.10
N ARG A 458 10.92 5.92 29.81
CA ARG A 458 11.08 7.12 28.97
C ARG A 458 9.92 8.11 29.17
N LYS A 459 9.77 8.57 30.41
CA LYS A 459 8.58 9.33 30.87
C LYS A 459 8.40 10.66 30.14
N GLN A 460 9.49 11.34 29.78
CA GLN A 460 9.40 12.64 29.12
C GLN A 460 8.95 12.49 27.66
N GLU A 461 9.46 11.50 26.94
CA GLU A 461 8.98 11.18 25.60
C GLU A 461 7.50 10.77 25.62
N ALA A 462 7.10 9.90 26.55
CA ALA A 462 5.71 9.47 26.70
C ALA A 462 4.74 10.65 26.88
N ARG A 463 5.08 11.58 27.79
CA ARG A 463 4.29 12.80 28.03
C ARG A 463 4.23 13.71 26.82
N THR A 464 5.36 13.88 26.11
CA THR A 464 5.45 14.74 24.94
C THR A 464 4.54 14.23 23.81
N VAL A 465 4.59 12.92 23.53
CA VAL A 465 3.72 12.30 22.52
C VAL A 465 2.26 12.38 22.95
N LEU A 466 1.96 12.11 24.23
CA LEU A 466 0.59 12.22 24.75
C LEU A 466 0.04 13.64 24.63
N GLN A 467 0.80 14.68 24.98
CA GLN A 467 0.34 16.07 24.86
C GLN A 467 0.03 16.45 23.42
N ASN A 468 0.88 16.03 22.47
CA ASN A 468 0.63 16.24 21.05
C ASN A 468 -0.61 15.47 20.56
N PHE A 469 -0.81 14.25 21.05
CA PHE A 469 -2.00 13.46 20.77
C PHE A 469 -3.28 14.16 21.26
N LEU A 470 -3.31 14.58 22.53
CA LEU A 470 -4.47 15.26 23.13
C LEU A 470 -4.79 16.58 22.43
N LYS A 471 -3.77 17.34 22.02
CA LYS A 471 -3.93 18.61 21.28
C LYS A 471 -4.61 18.41 19.92
N ASN A 472 -4.38 17.27 19.28
CA ASN A 472 -4.92 16.94 17.95
C ASN A 472 -6.02 15.87 18.02
N TRP A 473 -6.69 15.75 19.16
CA TRP A 473 -7.72 14.73 19.36
C TRP A 473 -8.85 14.90 18.33
N PRO A 474 -9.06 13.92 17.42
CA PRO A 474 -9.88 14.10 16.23
C PRO A 474 -11.38 14.18 16.57
N PHE A 475 -11.78 13.71 17.75
CA PHE A 475 -13.19 13.64 18.15
C PHE A 475 -13.68 14.88 18.92
N SER A 476 -12.87 15.94 19.05
CA SER A 476 -13.30 17.19 19.72
C SER A 476 -14.67 17.69 19.22
N PRO A 477 -15.62 18.12 20.10
CA PRO A 477 -15.41 18.47 21.51
C PRO A 477 -15.43 17.31 22.51
N ILE A 478 -15.56 16.06 22.04
CA ILE A 478 -15.47 14.87 22.91
C ILE A 478 -14.13 14.90 23.65
N PRO A 479 -14.09 14.85 24.99
CA PRO A 479 -12.83 14.78 25.71
C PRO A 479 -12.08 13.47 25.45
N ALA A 480 -10.77 13.57 25.21
CA ALA A 480 -9.90 12.42 25.19
C ALA A 480 -9.76 11.85 26.62
N ASN A 481 -10.23 10.63 26.84
CA ASN A 481 -10.07 9.90 28.09
C ASN A 481 -9.69 8.44 27.82
N LEU A 482 -9.21 7.75 28.85
CA LEU A 482 -8.74 6.36 28.74
C LEU A 482 -9.79 5.44 28.12
N ARG A 483 -11.07 5.53 28.53
CA ARG A 483 -12.16 4.68 28.04
C ARG A 483 -12.36 4.82 26.52
N ASN A 484 -12.46 6.06 26.05
CA ASN A 484 -12.69 6.38 24.64
C ASN A 484 -11.52 5.95 23.76
N LEU A 485 -10.29 6.12 24.26
CA LEU A 485 -9.10 5.65 23.55
C LEU A 485 -9.07 4.12 23.46
N MET A 486 -9.37 3.43 24.56
CA MET A 486 -9.37 1.96 24.62
C MET A 486 -10.48 1.32 23.75
N TYR A 487 -11.59 2.02 23.47
CA TYR A 487 -12.55 1.55 22.47
C TYR A 487 -11.92 1.32 21.11
N GLY A 488 -11.02 2.24 20.71
CA GLY A 488 -10.21 2.18 19.50
C GLY A 488 -9.24 1.02 19.37
N PHE A 489 -8.92 0.36 20.48
CA PHE A 489 -7.98 -0.74 20.53
C PHE A 489 -8.71 -2.01 21.01
N PRO A 490 -9.33 -2.77 20.08
CA PRO A 490 -10.10 -3.96 20.41
C PRO A 490 -9.27 -5.16 20.84
N ILE A 491 -8.29 -4.98 21.72
CA ILE A 491 -7.36 -6.04 22.12
C ILE A 491 -8.08 -7.13 22.93
N LYS A 492 -8.06 -8.38 22.43
CA LYS A 492 -8.65 -9.56 23.09
C LYS A 492 -7.89 -9.94 24.37
N ASN A 493 -6.57 -9.85 24.34
CA ASN A 493 -5.73 -10.26 25.47
C ASN A 493 -5.77 -9.23 26.60
N PRO A 494 -6.34 -9.56 27.78
CA PRO A 494 -6.49 -8.60 28.87
C PRO A 494 -5.14 -8.09 29.37
N LYS A 495 -4.07 -8.90 29.34
CA LYS A 495 -2.73 -8.45 29.78
C LYS A 495 -2.14 -7.38 28.88
N VAL A 496 -2.39 -7.48 27.57
CA VAL A 496 -1.91 -6.50 26.59
C VAL A 496 -2.72 -5.21 26.70
N ALA A 497 -4.04 -5.33 26.84
CA ALA A 497 -4.90 -4.18 27.05
C ALA A 497 -4.62 -3.47 28.39
N ASP A 498 -4.33 -4.22 29.47
CA ASP A 498 -3.85 -3.69 30.76
C ASP A 498 -2.52 -2.95 30.60
N ARG A 499 -1.58 -3.51 29.83
CA ARG A 499 -0.29 -2.85 29.55
C ARG A 499 -0.48 -1.54 28.80
N LEU A 500 -1.34 -1.51 27.78
CA LEU A 500 -1.67 -0.28 27.05
C LEU A 500 -2.27 0.76 28.00
N ALA A 501 -3.30 0.38 28.75
CA ALA A 501 -3.99 1.27 29.67
C ALA A 501 -3.06 1.82 30.77
N SER A 502 -2.26 0.96 31.41
CA SER A 502 -1.33 1.38 32.46
C SER A 502 -0.24 2.30 31.91
N GLY A 503 0.25 2.04 30.71
CA GLY A 503 1.24 2.90 30.03
C GLY A 503 0.70 4.30 29.77
N LEU A 504 -0.54 4.39 29.27
CA LEU A 504 -1.25 5.65 29.07
C LEU A 504 -1.46 6.41 30.37
N VAL A 505 -1.87 5.71 31.45
CA VAL A 505 -2.03 6.32 32.78
C VAL A 505 -0.70 6.85 33.32
N MET A 506 0.39 6.09 33.19
CA MET A 506 1.74 6.54 33.58
C MET A 506 2.19 7.78 32.80
N ALA A 507 1.78 7.91 31.53
CA ALA A 507 2.05 9.08 30.71
C ALA A 507 1.18 10.30 31.07
N GLY A 508 0.11 10.12 31.85
CA GLY A 508 -0.79 11.19 32.30
C GLY A 508 -2.12 11.27 31.55
N MET A 509 -2.58 10.17 30.94
CA MET A 509 -3.89 10.13 30.26
C MET A 509 -5.03 10.44 31.24
N PRO A 510 -5.94 11.38 30.91
CA PRO A 510 -7.12 11.64 31.73
C PRO A 510 -8.06 10.42 31.84
N GLY A 511 -8.73 10.27 32.99
CA GLY A 511 -9.81 9.29 33.16
C GLY A 511 -9.55 8.10 34.09
N GLY A 512 -8.35 7.95 34.66
CA GLY A 512 -8.04 6.97 35.73
C GLY A 512 -8.22 5.48 35.36
N THR A 513 -7.65 4.58 36.16
CA THR A 513 -7.76 3.12 35.93
C THR A 513 -9.16 2.56 36.17
N SER A 514 -10.01 3.28 36.91
CA SER A 514 -11.45 2.99 37.07
C SER A 514 -12.26 3.17 35.78
N GLY A 515 -11.63 3.63 34.70
CA GLY A 515 -12.24 3.77 33.37
C GLY A 515 -11.89 2.65 32.40
N TYR A 516 -10.98 1.73 32.78
CA TYR A 516 -10.66 0.56 31.98
C TYR A 516 -11.47 -0.64 32.48
N LEU A 517 -12.35 -1.12 31.60
CA LEU A 517 -13.23 -2.23 31.91
C LEU A 517 -12.49 -3.54 31.71
N LYS A 518 -12.59 -4.43 32.69
CA LYS A 518 -12.27 -5.85 32.52
C LYS A 518 -13.34 -6.49 31.65
N ILE A 519 -13.33 -6.18 30.35
CA ILE A 519 -14.15 -6.85 29.34
C ILE A 519 -13.64 -8.27 29.28
N SER A 520 -14.34 -9.15 29.97
CA SER A 520 -14.04 -10.57 30.05
C SER A 520 -15.36 -11.30 30.02
N ASP A 521 -15.32 -12.55 29.57
CA ASP A 521 -16.50 -13.41 29.54
C ASP A 521 -17.17 -13.53 30.92
N GLN A 522 -16.43 -13.32 32.01
CA GLN A 522 -16.95 -13.35 33.38
C GLN A 522 -17.97 -12.23 33.67
N ASN A 523 -17.85 -11.09 33.01
CA ASN A 523 -18.74 -9.94 33.23
C ASN A 523 -19.84 -9.85 32.16
N ARG A 524 -19.78 -10.67 31.11
CA ARG A 524 -20.74 -10.67 30.01
C ARG A 524 -22.05 -11.31 30.44
N LEU A 525 -23.16 -10.65 30.11
CA LEU A 525 -24.49 -11.17 30.39
C LEU A 525 -24.93 -12.16 29.30
N THR A 526 -25.63 -13.20 29.72
CA THR A 526 -26.35 -14.11 28.83
C THR A 526 -27.62 -13.45 28.28
N GLY A 527 -28.15 -13.97 27.18
CA GLY A 527 -29.38 -13.43 26.58
C GLY A 527 -30.59 -13.42 27.53
N ASN A 528 -30.68 -14.41 28.43
CA ASN A 528 -31.74 -14.44 29.44
C ASN A 528 -31.56 -13.35 30.50
N GLU A 529 -30.33 -13.10 30.95
CA GLU A 529 -30.04 -11.99 31.88
C GLU A 529 -30.35 -10.64 31.23
N ILE A 530 -29.99 -10.44 29.96
CA ILE A 530 -30.30 -9.22 29.20
C ILE A 530 -31.83 -9.01 29.15
N LYS A 531 -32.60 -10.05 28.82
CA LYS A 531 -34.06 -9.97 28.77
C LYS A 531 -34.66 -9.56 30.11
N MET A 532 -34.26 -10.21 31.21
CA MET A 532 -34.75 -9.87 32.55
C MET A 532 -34.35 -8.46 32.99
N LEU A 533 -33.16 -8.00 32.57
CA LEU A 533 -32.60 -6.71 32.94
C LEU A 533 -33.28 -5.55 32.22
N LEU A 534 -33.61 -5.71 30.94
CA LEU A 534 -33.95 -4.59 30.06
C LEU A 534 -35.38 -4.61 29.49
N PHE A 535 -36.05 -5.75 29.41
CA PHE A 535 -37.37 -5.83 28.75
C PHE A 535 -38.49 -5.63 29.76
N GLY A 536 -39.37 -4.65 29.50
CA GLY A 536 -40.37 -4.16 30.44
C GLY A 536 -39.83 -3.13 31.45
N ARG A 537 -38.69 -2.50 31.14
CA ARG A 537 -38.02 -1.50 31.96
C ARG A 537 -37.51 -0.35 31.11
N THR A 538 -37.09 0.73 31.77
CA THR A 538 -36.44 1.86 31.12
C THR A 538 -34.94 1.77 31.36
N MET A 539 -34.16 1.89 30.30
CA MET A 539 -32.71 2.03 30.38
C MET A 539 -32.37 3.51 30.41
N ILE A 540 -31.57 3.94 31.39
CA ILE A 540 -30.98 5.30 31.41
C ILE A 540 -29.48 5.15 31.27
N GLY A 541 -28.91 5.82 30.30
CA GLY A 541 -27.47 5.80 30.09
C GLY A 541 -26.93 7.15 29.67
N PHE A 542 -25.65 7.15 29.35
CA PHE A 542 -24.97 8.28 28.74
C PHE A 542 -24.55 7.93 27.34
N GLU A 543 -24.82 8.82 26.40
CA GLU A 543 -24.41 8.71 25.01
C GLU A 543 -22.90 8.49 24.95
N PRO A 544 -22.42 7.64 24.02
CA PRO A 544 -21.01 7.56 23.74
C PRO A 544 -20.48 8.97 23.52
N PHE A 545 -19.41 9.30 24.24
CA PHE A 545 -18.58 10.48 23.98
C PHE A 545 -19.13 11.87 24.38
N THR A 546 -20.43 12.06 24.62
CA THR A 546 -20.99 13.41 24.91
C THR A 546 -21.39 13.66 26.36
N GLU A 547 -21.30 12.64 27.25
CA GLU A 547 -21.77 12.70 28.66
C GLU A 547 -23.26 13.08 28.81
N GLU A 548 -24.00 13.02 27.72
CA GLU A 548 -25.40 13.43 27.65
C GLU A 548 -26.30 12.23 27.90
N GLN A 549 -27.37 12.42 28.65
CA GLN A 549 -28.24 11.31 29.01
C GLN A 549 -29.16 10.93 27.85
N PHE A 550 -29.40 9.63 27.74
CA PHE A 550 -30.43 9.09 26.88
C PHE A 550 -31.25 8.05 27.64
N TRP A 551 -32.45 7.80 27.12
CA TRP A 551 -33.41 6.86 27.66
C TRP A 551 -33.85 5.90 26.58
N VAL A 552 -33.94 4.61 26.92
CA VAL A 552 -34.60 3.63 26.08
C VAL A 552 -35.65 2.90 26.89
N ASP A 553 -36.91 3.16 26.59
CA ASP A 553 -38.03 2.40 27.13
C ASP A 553 -38.25 1.16 26.29
N ARG A 554 -38.22 -0.02 26.92
CA ARG A 554 -38.50 -1.29 26.24
C ARG A 554 -39.71 -1.95 26.85
N THR A 555 -40.70 -2.24 26.02
CA THR A 555 -41.82 -3.10 26.36
C THR A 555 -41.38 -4.56 26.46
N LYS A 556 -42.19 -5.42 27.10
CA LYS A 556 -41.88 -6.86 27.22
C LYS A 556 -41.89 -7.58 25.88
N ASP A 557 -42.69 -7.11 24.91
CA ASP A 557 -42.76 -7.63 23.54
C ASP A 557 -41.69 -7.03 22.61
N GLY A 558 -40.82 -6.14 23.12
CA GLY A 558 -39.66 -5.65 22.39
C GLY A 558 -39.91 -4.41 21.55
N LYS A 559 -41.08 -3.76 21.61
CA LYS A 559 -41.21 -2.37 21.13
C LYS A 559 -40.35 -1.45 21.99
N ALA A 560 -39.64 -0.54 21.36
CA ALA A 560 -38.72 0.36 22.04
C ALA A 560 -38.94 1.83 21.65
N THR A 561 -38.63 2.73 22.57
CA THR A 561 -38.61 4.18 22.32
C THR A 561 -37.30 4.75 22.85
N LEU A 562 -36.50 5.32 21.96
CA LEU A 562 -35.28 6.06 22.27
C LEU A 562 -35.63 7.54 22.48
N ARG A 563 -35.03 8.15 23.49
CA ARG A 563 -35.03 9.60 23.73
C ARG A 563 -33.60 10.02 24.02
N SER A 564 -33.03 10.91 23.20
CA SER A 564 -31.68 11.45 23.40
C SER A 564 -31.58 12.89 22.90
N LEU A 565 -30.36 13.44 22.89
CA LEU A 565 -30.08 14.75 22.28
C LEU A 565 -30.46 14.83 20.79
N LEU A 566 -30.46 13.69 20.08
CA LEU A 566 -30.82 13.64 18.67
C LEU A 566 -32.34 13.69 18.44
N GLY A 567 -33.15 13.62 19.51
CA GLY A 567 -34.60 13.62 19.48
C GLY A 567 -35.19 12.33 20.06
N SER A 568 -36.40 11.97 19.60
CA SER A 568 -37.05 10.73 19.99
C SER A 568 -37.37 9.89 18.76
N ASP A 569 -37.22 8.57 18.90
CA ASP A 569 -37.50 7.61 17.84
C ASP A 569 -38.10 6.32 18.41
N THR A 570 -38.89 5.64 17.58
CA THR A 570 -39.47 4.34 17.88
C THR A 570 -38.71 3.24 17.17
N GLY A 571 -38.88 2.01 17.64
CA GLY A 571 -38.24 0.87 17.02
C GLY A 571 -38.53 -0.43 17.73
N LYS A 572 -37.61 -1.38 17.53
CA LYS A 572 -37.68 -2.71 18.13
C LYS A 572 -36.34 -3.11 18.73
N SER A 573 -36.41 -3.75 19.89
CA SER A 573 -35.30 -4.41 20.55
C SER A 573 -35.58 -5.90 20.65
N TRP A 574 -34.56 -6.72 20.41
CA TRP A 574 -34.62 -8.16 20.66
C TRP A 574 -33.27 -8.66 21.14
N VAL A 575 -33.24 -9.92 21.57
CA VAL A 575 -32.02 -10.60 21.97
C VAL A 575 -31.84 -11.83 21.11
N GLU A 576 -30.71 -11.90 20.41
CA GLU A 576 -30.32 -12.99 19.53
C GLU A 576 -29.05 -13.66 20.11
N GLY A 577 -29.19 -14.89 20.59
CA GLY A 577 -28.15 -15.49 21.44
C GLY A 577 -27.93 -14.65 22.71
N ASP A 578 -26.72 -14.14 22.88
CA ASP A 578 -26.32 -13.25 23.99
C ASP A 578 -26.14 -11.78 23.56
N ILE A 579 -26.71 -11.40 22.42
CA ILE A 579 -26.54 -10.08 21.80
C ILE A 579 -27.85 -9.30 21.95
N LEU A 580 -27.76 -8.07 22.48
CA LEU A 580 -28.85 -7.10 22.44
C LEU A 580 -28.82 -6.36 21.10
N THR A 581 -29.91 -6.45 20.36
CA THR A 581 -30.07 -5.73 19.09
C THR A 581 -31.19 -4.71 19.20
N ASP A 582 -30.92 -3.49 18.78
CA ASP A 582 -31.93 -2.46 18.53
C ASP A 582 -32.00 -2.12 17.04
N GLN A 583 -33.19 -1.80 16.57
CA GLN A 583 -33.43 -1.28 15.23
C GLN A 583 -34.44 -0.15 15.36
N TRP A 584 -34.06 1.03 14.87
CA TRP A 584 -34.86 2.24 14.98
C TRP A 584 -35.49 2.62 13.63
N ASP A 585 -36.66 3.25 13.68
CA ASP A 585 -37.49 3.53 12.50
C ASP A 585 -36.99 4.76 11.74
N LEU A 586 -36.53 5.81 12.45
CA LEU A 586 -36.08 7.08 11.86
C LEU A 586 -34.56 7.22 11.90
N PHE A 587 -33.95 6.99 13.06
CA PHE A 587 -32.52 7.07 13.25
C PHE A 587 -31.86 5.87 12.58
N MET A 588 -30.95 6.17 11.66
CA MET A 588 -30.10 5.18 10.99
C MET A 588 -30.87 4.18 10.10
N GLU A 589 -32.06 4.56 9.60
CA GLU A 589 -32.85 3.87 8.55
C GLU A 589 -32.75 2.34 8.56
N GLY A 590 -33.16 1.70 9.67
CA GLY A 590 -33.26 0.24 9.73
C GLY A 590 -31.93 -0.51 9.93
N VAL A 591 -30.82 0.17 10.23
CA VAL A 591 -29.58 -0.49 10.68
C VAL A 591 -29.82 -1.20 12.02
N LYS A 592 -29.30 -2.43 12.13
CA LYS A 592 -29.35 -3.21 13.36
C LYS A 592 -28.14 -2.90 14.23
N LEU A 593 -28.37 -2.29 15.39
CA LEU A 593 -27.34 -1.98 16.38
C LEU A 593 -27.21 -3.15 17.33
N SER A 594 -26.16 -3.93 17.17
CA SER A 594 -25.98 -5.17 17.93
C SER A 594 -24.78 -5.05 18.85
N GLY A 595 -24.96 -5.41 20.11
CA GLY A 595 -23.91 -5.29 21.10
C GLY A 595 -24.03 -6.25 22.27
N TYR A 596 -22.89 -6.54 22.88
CA TYR A 596 -22.82 -7.32 24.11
C TYR A 596 -23.05 -6.42 25.32
N VAL A 597 -23.70 -6.99 26.34
CA VAL A 597 -23.93 -6.31 27.61
C VAL A 597 -23.03 -6.91 28.68
N PHE A 598 -22.41 -6.05 29.48
CA PHE A 598 -21.49 -6.41 30.55
C PHE A 598 -21.92 -5.77 31.86
N ARG A 599 -21.68 -6.45 32.98
CA ARG A 599 -21.71 -5.83 34.31
C ARG A 599 -20.47 -4.96 34.46
N ASN A 600 -20.63 -3.76 35.01
CA ASN A 600 -19.52 -2.91 35.42
C ASN A 600 -19.21 -3.18 36.90
N PRO A 601 -18.07 -3.83 37.24
CA PRO A 601 -17.73 -4.13 38.63
C PRO A 601 -17.59 -2.89 39.51
N ASP A 602 -17.24 -1.74 38.91
CA ASP A 602 -17.05 -0.47 39.59
C ASP A 602 -18.26 0.49 39.44
N GLY A 603 -19.30 0.02 38.74
CA GLY A 603 -20.50 0.80 38.43
C GLY A 603 -21.43 0.95 39.63
N THR A 604 -22.18 2.04 39.67
CA THR A 604 -23.13 2.33 40.76
C THR A 604 -24.42 2.93 40.22
N PRO A 605 -25.59 2.66 40.84
CA PRO A 605 -26.86 3.28 40.43
C PRO A 605 -26.81 4.81 40.38
N LYS A 606 -26.06 5.42 41.33
CA LYS A 606 -25.90 6.88 41.41
C LYS A 606 -25.20 7.47 40.17
N LYS A 607 -24.25 6.74 39.61
CA LYS A 607 -23.52 7.12 38.40
C LYS A 607 -24.20 6.63 37.12
N LYS A 608 -25.27 5.84 37.22
CA LYS A 608 -26.02 5.25 36.09
C LYS A 608 -25.13 4.45 35.12
N ASP A 609 -24.18 3.69 35.68
CA ASP A 609 -23.13 3.00 34.94
C ASP A 609 -22.90 1.56 35.43
N GLU A 610 -23.90 0.94 36.07
CA GLU A 610 -23.84 -0.45 36.57
C GLU A 610 -23.63 -1.48 35.46
N TYR A 611 -24.04 -1.14 34.24
CA TYR A 611 -23.92 -1.97 33.06
C TYR A 611 -23.33 -1.18 31.91
N LEU A 612 -22.75 -1.93 30.98
CA LEU A 612 -22.17 -1.39 29.76
C LEU A 612 -22.67 -2.18 28.59
N ARG A 613 -23.03 -1.47 27.53
CA ARG A 613 -23.21 -2.06 26.21
C ARG A 613 -22.03 -1.66 25.35
N LEU A 614 -21.46 -2.64 24.68
CA LEU A 614 -20.49 -2.44 23.61
C LEU A 614 -21.17 -2.76 22.29
N ASP A 615 -21.48 -1.74 21.51
CA ASP A 615 -22.10 -1.87 20.19
C ASP A 615 -21.27 -1.16 19.10
N ASP A 616 -21.86 -1.01 17.92
CA ASP A 616 -21.30 -0.35 16.74
C ASP A 616 -20.76 1.07 17.02
N PHE A 617 -21.27 1.74 18.06
CA PHE A 617 -20.99 3.12 18.45
C PHE A 617 -20.13 3.23 19.72
N GLY A 618 -19.66 2.12 20.28
CA GLY A 618 -18.73 2.11 21.39
C GLY A 618 -19.32 1.77 22.73
N PHE A 619 -18.74 2.34 23.79
CA PHE A 619 -19.15 2.02 25.16
C PHE A 619 -20.28 2.93 25.61
N ILE A 620 -21.43 2.31 25.85
CA ILE A 620 -22.60 2.94 26.42
C ILE A 620 -22.73 2.47 27.86
N SER A 621 -22.51 3.37 28.82
CA SER A 621 -22.78 3.11 30.24
C SER A 621 -24.26 3.33 30.53
N PHE A 622 -24.90 2.41 31.26
CA PHE A 622 -26.31 2.53 31.61
C PHE A 622 -26.66 1.84 32.93
N SER A 623 -27.83 2.21 33.47
CA SER A 623 -28.54 1.49 34.53
C SER A 623 -30.01 1.28 34.14
N PRO A 624 -30.62 0.14 34.49
CA PRO A 624 -32.05 -0.05 34.37
C PRO A 624 -32.78 0.73 35.50
N VAL A 625 -33.93 1.29 35.18
CA VAL A 625 -34.86 1.87 36.16
C VAL A 625 -36.27 1.33 35.92
N ASP A 626 -37.06 1.24 36.99
CA ASP A 626 -38.46 0.85 36.87
C ASP A 626 -39.24 1.96 36.19
N SER A 627 -40.01 1.62 35.15
CA SER A 627 -40.77 2.56 34.31
C SER A 627 -41.82 3.37 35.09
N ALA A 628 -42.11 3.00 36.35
CA ALA A 628 -43.04 3.68 37.25
C ALA A 628 -42.40 4.80 38.10
N GLN A 629 -41.09 5.03 38.01
CA GLN A 629 -40.36 6.06 38.76
C GLN A 629 -39.96 7.29 37.93
N GLN A 630 -40.52 7.48 36.72
CA GLN A 630 -40.32 8.68 35.90
C GLN A 630 -41.49 9.65 36.01
#